data_AF-A0A2X3KZE9-F1
#
_entry.id   AF-A0A2X3KZE9-F1
#
_cell.length_a   1.000
_cell.length_b   1.000
_cell.length_c   1.000
_cell.angle_alpha   90.00
_cell.angle_beta   90.00
_cell.angle_gamma   90.00
#
_symmetry.space_group_name_H-M   'P 1'
#
loop_
_entity.id
_entity.type
_entity.pdbx_description
1 polymer ?
#
loop_
_entity_poly.entity_id
_entity_poly.type
_entity_poly.pdbx_seq_one_letter_code
_entity_poly.pdbx_strand_id
1 'polypeptide(L)'
;MSLRIEVIKDKVLSDNYFILRNITYDLSRNGAESVRHKREVYDRGNGATILLYNRDKKTVVLTRQFRVATWVNGNEDGMLIEACAGLLDADEPEVCARKEAMEENRFSGRRR
;
A
#
# COMPACT_ATOMS: atom_id res chain seq x y z
N MET A 1 -25.60 -9.09 -10.94
CA MET A 1 -25.78 -7.80 -11.63
C MET A 1 -24.41 -7.35 -12.09
N SER A 2 -24.18 -7.20 -13.40
CA SER A 2 -22.86 -6.81 -13.95
C SER A 2 -22.78 -5.29 -14.11
N LEU A 3 -21.73 -4.69 -13.55
CA LEU A 3 -21.29 -3.35 -13.91
C LEU A 3 -20.44 -3.46 -15.17
N ARG A 4 -20.66 -2.57 -16.14
CA ARG A 4 -19.76 -2.41 -17.28
C ARG A 4 -18.95 -1.14 -17.05
N ILE A 5 -17.63 -1.27 -17.15
CA ILE A 5 -16.67 -0.18 -16.99
C ILE A 5 -15.91 -0.07 -18.31
N GLU A 6 -15.87 1.12 -18.87
CA GLU A 6 -15.09 1.41 -20.08
C GLU A 6 -14.15 2.58 -19.81
N VAL A 7 -12.85 2.36 -19.96
CA VAL A 7 -11.85 3.43 -19.78
C VAL A 7 -11.79 4.25 -21.06
N ILE A 8 -12.11 5.54 -20.94
CA ILE A 8 -12.14 6.49 -22.05
C ILE A 8 -10.79 7.19 -22.21
N LYS A 9 -10.14 7.52 -21.08
CA LYS A 9 -8.86 8.21 -21.07
C LYS A 9 -8.08 7.89 -19.81
N ASP A 10 -6.80 7.61 -19.98
CA ASP A 10 -5.83 7.53 -18.90
C ASP A 10 -4.75 8.58 -19.18
N LYS A 11 -4.68 9.62 -18.33
CA LYS A 11 -3.68 10.69 -18.45
C LYS A 11 -2.75 10.64 -17.24
N VAL A 12 -1.45 10.47 -17.49
CA VAL A 12 -0.41 10.68 -16.47
C VAL A 12 -0.37 12.18 -16.11
N LEU A 13 -0.50 12.46 -14.81
CA LEU A 13 -0.36 13.79 -14.21
C LEU A 13 1.03 14.01 -13.61
N SER A 14 1.64 12.95 -13.07
CA SER A 14 3.00 12.95 -12.52
C SER A 14 3.59 11.55 -12.63
N ASP A 15 4.89 11.46 -12.91
CA ASP A 15 5.64 10.21 -13.10
C ASP A 15 7.10 10.42 -12.71
N ASN A 16 7.32 10.62 -11.41
CA ASN A 16 8.67 10.76 -10.86
C ASN A 16 9.16 9.41 -10.33
N TYR A 17 8.60 8.98 -9.20
CA TYR A 17 8.87 7.67 -8.59
C TYR A 17 7.61 6.80 -8.58
N PHE A 18 6.47 7.41 -8.26
CA PHE A 18 5.14 6.81 -8.33
C PHE A 18 4.30 7.55 -9.38
N ILE A 19 3.28 6.88 -9.91
CA ILE A 19 2.48 7.40 -11.02
C ILE A 19 1.18 7.98 -10.47
N LEU A 20 0.94 9.26 -10.73
CA LEU A 20 -0.37 9.88 -10.54
C LEU A 20 -1.10 9.93 -11.88
N ARG A 21 -2.28 9.33 -11.97
CA ARG A 21 -3.12 9.29 -13.18
C ARG A 21 -4.42 10.04 -12.96
N ASN A 22 -4.96 10.64 -14.02
CA ASN A 22 -6.34 11.12 -14.08
C ASN A 22 -7.10 10.24 -15.07
N ILE A 23 -7.88 9.30 -14.53
CA ILE A 23 -8.60 8.29 -15.29
C ILE A 23 -10.04 8.76 -15.52
N THR A 24 -10.43 8.85 -16.78
CA THR A 24 -11.81 9.06 -17.23
C THR A 24 -12.39 7.73 -17.68
N TYR A 25 -13.51 7.33 -17.09
CA TYR A 25 -14.20 6.08 -17.43
C TYR A 25 -15.71 6.28 -17.41
N ASP A 26 -16.40 5.50 -18.23
CA ASP A 26 -17.85 5.45 -18.26
C ASP A 26 -18.31 4.20 -17.49
N LEU A 27 -19.25 4.38 -16.57
CA LEU A 27 -19.82 3.32 -15.74
C LEU A 27 -21.30 3.14 -16.11
N SER A 28 -21.69 1.92 -16.47
CA SER A 28 -23.09 1.57 -16.70
C SER A 28 -23.52 0.34 -15.92
N ARG A 29 -24.79 0.34 -15.51
CA ARG A 29 -25.45 -0.77 -14.81
C ARG A 29 -26.55 -1.29 -15.73
N ASN A 30 -26.55 -2.59 -16.05
CA ASN A 30 -27.49 -3.27 -16.97
C ASN A 30 -28.67 -2.42 -17.49
N GLY A 31 -28.51 -1.84 -18.68
CA GLY A 31 -29.57 -1.11 -19.40
C GLY A 31 -29.74 0.36 -19.01
N ALA A 32 -29.05 0.85 -17.98
CA ALA A 32 -29.00 2.26 -17.64
C ALA A 32 -27.99 3.02 -18.51
N GLU A 33 -28.23 4.32 -18.68
CA GLU A 33 -27.32 5.23 -19.34
C GLU A 33 -25.94 5.22 -18.66
N SER A 34 -24.89 5.30 -19.47
CA SER A 34 -23.51 5.37 -18.97
C SER A 34 -23.23 6.74 -18.34
N VAL A 35 -22.73 6.74 -17.12
CA VAL A 35 -22.30 7.96 -16.43
C VAL A 35 -20.78 8.10 -16.53
N ARG A 36 -20.32 9.28 -16.98
CA ARG A 36 -18.90 9.59 -17.10
C ARG A 36 -18.31 10.06 -15.78
N HIS A 37 -17.27 9.39 -15.34
CA HIS A 37 -16.50 9.72 -14.14
C HIS A 37 -15.07 10.14 -14.49
N LYS A 38 -14.51 11.01 -13.65
CA LYS A 38 -13.08 11.36 -13.65
C LYS A 38 -12.53 11.18 -12.24
N ARG A 39 -11.41 10.49 -12.10
CA ARG A 39 -10.76 10.20 -10.80
C ARG A 39 -9.27 10.36 -10.92
N GLU A 40 -8.67 11.02 -9.94
CA GLU A 40 -7.24 10.94 -9.70
C GLU A 40 -6.94 9.64 -8.97
N VAL A 41 -5.97 8.89 -9.50
CA VAL A 41 -5.55 7.59 -8.99
C VAL A 41 -4.05 7.65 -8.79
N TYR A 42 -3.62 7.50 -7.53
CA TYR A 42 -2.20 7.51 -7.18
C TYR A 42 -1.70 6.08 -6.99
N ASP A 43 -0.89 5.61 -7.94
CA ASP A 43 -0.33 4.28 -7.95
C ASP A 43 1.05 4.28 -7.28
N ARG A 44 1.08 3.70 -6.07
CA ARG A 44 2.28 3.58 -5.24
C ARG A 44 2.84 2.15 -5.23
N GLY A 45 2.30 1.28 -6.08
CA GLY A 45 2.54 -0.16 -6.00
C GLY A 45 1.84 -0.84 -4.82
N ASN A 46 2.05 -2.15 -4.72
CA ASN A 46 1.57 -2.98 -3.62
C ASN A 46 2.66 -3.16 -2.56
N GLY A 47 2.26 -3.51 -1.34
CA GLY A 47 3.18 -3.82 -0.25
C GLY A 47 2.70 -4.98 0.60
N ALA A 48 3.58 -5.46 1.47
CA ALA A 48 3.29 -6.47 2.48
C ALA A 48 3.64 -5.95 3.87
N THR A 49 2.92 -6.42 4.89
CA THR A 49 3.22 -6.12 6.30
C THR A 49 3.12 -7.38 7.15
N ILE A 50 3.89 -7.43 8.23
CA ILE A 50 3.95 -8.55 9.16
C ILE A 50 3.94 -8.08 10.60
N LEU A 51 3.09 -8.73 11.41
CA LEU A 51 3.06 -8.56 12.86
C LEU A 51 3.70 -9.77 13.52
N LEU A 52 4.84 -9.56 14.20
CA LEU A 52 5.52 -10.62 14.93
C LEU A 52 4.96 -10.68 16.36
N TYR A 53 4.45 -11.85 16.75
CA TYR A 53 3.91 -12.09 18.09
C TYR A 53 4.64 -13.26 18.78
N ASN A 54 5.05 -13.03 20.03
CA ASN A 54 5.60 -14.07 20.89
C ASN A 54 4.53 -14.56 21.87
N ARG A 55 4.11 -15.82 21.72
CA ARG A 55 3.05 -16.45 22.54
C ARG A 55 3.43 -16.61 24.01
N ASP A 56 4.68 -16.98 24.29
CA ASP A 56 5.14 -17.26 25.66
C ASP A 56 5.26 -15.97 26.47
N LYS A 57 5.83 -14.92 25.86
CA LYS A 57 5.99 -13.61 26.47
C LYS A 57 4.76 -12.72 26.36
N LYS A 58 3.80 -13.09 25.51
CA LYS A 58 2.64 -12.28 25.13
C LYS A 58 3.01 -10.87 24.63
N THR A 59 4.11 -10.76 23.88
CA THR A 59 4.61 -9.49 23.36
C THR A 59 4.54 -9.43 21.83
N VAL A 60 4.44 -8.23 21.28
CA VAL A 60 4.56 -7.96 19.83
C VAL A 60 5.86 -7.21 19.54
N VAL A 61 6.35 -7.33 18.31
CA VAL A 61 7.44 -6.49 17.78
C VAL A 61 6.83 -5.53 16.77
N LEU A 62 7.15 -4.24 16.94
CA LEU A 62 6.77 -3.14 16.07
C LEU A 62 8.00 -2.30 15.77
N THR A 63 7.95 -1.51 14.71
CA THR A 63 9.01 -0.56 14.34
C THR A 63 8.55 0.87 14.64
N ARG A 64 9.52 1.79 14.79
CA ARG A 64 9.25 3.22 14.93
C ARG A 64 10.16 4.00 14.00
N GLN A 65 9.58 4.65 12.99
CA GLN A 65 10.31 5.30 11.90
C GLN A 65 9.71 6.66 11.57
N PHE A 66 10.49 7.55 10.95
CA PHE A 66 9.98 8.86 10.50
C PHE A 66 9.17 8.71 9.21
N ARG A 67 7.95 9.27 9.20
CA ARG A 67 7.03 9.29 8.05
C ARG A 67 6.60 10.72 7.74
N VAL A 68 7.21 11.31 6.71
CA VAL A 68 6.94 12.69 6.27
C VAL A 68 5.45 12.98 6.04
N ALA A 69 4.70 12.02 5.50
CA ALA A 69 3.27 12.18 5.22
C ALA A 69 2.42 12.40 6.48
N THR A 70 2.82 11.79 7.61
CA THR A 70 2.14 12.03 8.90
C THR A 70 2.59 13.34 9.52
N TRP A 71 3.87 13.66 9.39
CA TRP A 71 4.45 14.89 9.92
C TRP A 71 3.75 16.14 9.38
N VAL A 72 3.55 16.21 8.06
CA VAL A 72 2.83 17.32 7.43
C VAL A 72 1.32 17.33 7.72
N ASN A 73 0.79 16.29 8.37
CA ASN A 73 -0.64 16.09 8.61
C ASN A 73 -0.97 15.91 10.11
N GLY A 74 -0.19 16.56 11.00
CA GLY A 74 -0.51 16.67 12.43
C GLY A 74 0.20 15.69 13.36
N ASN A 75 1.15 14.88 12.87
CA ASN A 75 2.05 14.10 13.74
C ASN A 75 3.30 14.93 14.11
N GLU A 76 3.35 15.47 15.33
CA GLU A 76 4.32 16.50 15.75
C GLU A 76 5.79 16.14 15.48
N ASP A 77 6.21 14.91 15.82
CA ASP A 77 7.58 14.44 15.63
C ASP A 77 7.76 13.60 14.34
N GLY A 78 6.66 13.35 13.62
CA GLY A 78 6.64 12.54 12.40
C GLY A 78 6.98 11.06 12.61
N MET A 79 7.23 10.62 13.84
CA MET A 79 7.58 9.24 14.15
C MET A 79 6.30 8.41 14.25
N LEU A 80 6.23 7.32 13.51
CA LEU A 80 5.06 6.44 13.50
C LEU A 80 5.46 5.06 14.00
N ILE A 81 4.65 4.50 14.90
CA ILE A 81 4.75 3.11 15.34
C ILE A 81 3.93 2.27 14.36
N GLU A 82 4.58 1.28 13.75
CA GLU A 82 3.98 0.48 12.66
C GLU A 82 4.34 -1.01 12.83
N ALA A 83 3.56 -1.86 12.18
CA ALA A 83 4.02 -3.21 11.88
C ALA A 83 5.11 -3.11 10.80
N CYS A 84 6.07 -4.04 10.83
CA CYS A 84 7.12 -4.13 9.82
C CYS A 84 6.48 -4.27 8.42
N ALA A 85 6.89 -3.44 7.46
CA ALA A 85 6.23 -3.35 6.17
C ALA A 85 7.16 -2.83 5.07
N GLY A 86 6.97 -3.33 3.85
CA GLY A 86 7.75 -2.95 2.68
C GLY A 86 6.92 -2.97 1.39
N LEU A 87 7.46 -2.35 0.34
CA LEU A 87 6.94 -2.48 -1.02
C LEU A 87 7.30 -3.86 -1.56
N LEU A 88 6.45 -4.42 -2.42
CA LEU A 88 6.72 -5.73 -2.99
C LEU A 88 7.95 -5.70 -3.91
N ASP A 89 8.20 -4.62 -4.66
CA ASP A 89 9.34 -4.51 -5.59
C ASP A 89 9.57 -5.76 -6.46
N ALA A 90 8.46 -6.34 -6.97
CA ALA A 90 8.38 -7.59 -7.75
C ALA A 90 8.61 -8.91 -6.98
N ASP A 91 8.79 -8.87 -5.66
CA ASP A 91 8.75 -10.06 -4.80
C ASP A 91 7.31 -10.52 -4.53
N GLU A 92 7.15 -11.82 -4.28
CA GLU A 92 5.91 -12.37 -3.73
C GLU A 92 5.66 -11.87 -2.30
N PRO A 93 4.40 -11.65 -1.87
CA PRO A 93 4.08 -11.03 -0.58
C PRO A 93 4.75 -11.69 0.64
N GLU A 94 4.84 -13.02 0.67
CA GLU A 94 5.50 -13.73 1.77
C GLU A 94 7.01 -13.48 1.81
N VAL A 95 7.66 -13.42 0.63
CA VAL A 95 9.10 -13.20 0.50
C VAL A 95 9.45 -11.79 0.96
N CYS A 96 8.71 -10.78 0.47
CA CYS A 96 8.83 -9.39 0.89
C CYS A 96 8.69 -9.26 2.42
N ALA A 97 7.59 -9.76 3.00
CA ALA A 97 7.35 -9.66 4.43
C ALA A 97 8.45 -10.31 5.30
N ARG A 98 9.00 -11.45 4.87
CA ARG A 98 10.10 -12.13 5.57
C ARG A 98 11.40 -11.33 5.47
N LYS A 99 11.71 -10.79 4.28
CA LYS A 99 12.90 -9.98 4.04
C LYS A 99 12.90 -8.74 4.92
N GLU A 100 11.79 -8.00 4.92
CA GLU A 100 11.60 -6.82 5.77
C GLU A 100 11.74 -7.14 7.26
N ALA A 101 11.14 -8.25 7.72
CA ALA A 101 11.29 -8.67 9.12
C ALA A 101 12.76 -8.98 9.50
N MET A 102 13.56 -9.48 8.57
CA MET A 102 14.98 -9.73 8.80
C MET A 102 15.80 -8.44 8.78
N GLU A 103 15.50 -7.51 7.88
CA GLU A 103 16.23 -6.25 7.72
C GLU A 103 15.92 -5.25 8.84
N GLU A 104 14.64 -5.02 9.14
CA GLU A 104 14.21 -4.00 10.10
C GLU A 104 14.35 -4.45 11.56
N ASN A 105 14.08 -5.73 11.84
CA ASN A 105 14.02 -6.25 13.21
C ASN A 105 15.17 -7.20 13.57
N ARG A 106 16.12 -7.43 12.64
CA ARG A 106 17.23 -8.41 12.78
C ARG A 106 16.73 -9.78 13.26
N PHE A 107 15.50 -10.15 12.90
CA PHE A 107 14.85 -11.35 13.39
C PHE A 107 15.19 -12.53 12.47
N SER A 108 16.17 -13.36 12.86
CA SER A 108 16.43 -14.63 12.17
C SER A 108 15.38 -15.67 12.59
N GLY A 109 14.27 -15.75 11.85
CA GLY A 109 13.25 -16.77 12.09
C GLY A 109 13.86 -18.18 12.08
N ARG A 110 13.80 -18.90 13.20
CA ARG A 110 14.14 -20.33 13.27
C ARG A 110 13.14 -21.09 12.40
N ARG A 111 13.62 -21.70 11.30
CA ARG A 111 12.87 -22.74 10.57
C ARG A 111 12.56 -23.86 11.56
N ARG A 112 11.28 -24.08 11.85
CA ARG A 112 10.76 -25.33 12.39
C ARG A 112 9.64 -25.77 11.48
#